data_AF-A0A1S1NAR5-F1
#
_entry.id   AF-A0A1S1NAR5-F1
#
_cell.length_a   1.000
_cell.length_b   1.000
_cell.length_c   1.000
_cell.angle_alpha   90.00
_cell.angle_beta   90.00
_cell.angle_gamma   90.00
#
_symmetry.space_group_name_H-M   'P 1'
#
loop_
_entity.id
_entity.type
_entity.pdbx_description
1 polymer ?
#
loop_
_entity_poly.entity_id
_entity_poly.type
_entity_poly.pdbx_seq_one_letter_code
_entity_poly.pdbx_strand_id
1 'polypeptide(L)'
;MSTQTVGLSSPVYQFQRVLAYTLGQSASVIVSDLDSSTNTVNVIASSAATAQALAQIVKPEQSFGNLKVAITVKDISGNTYQPTQSSCTTDTLVESAKTALINNPLIFDVRTVTDFSGKLVAGISIVPTAIQFWNDNLANPSSFTTLLAENGFEQVLIEQFKVFSEGKHIGNN
;
A
#
# COMPACT_ATOMS: atom_id res chain seq x y z
N MET A 1 -25.83 -5.75 33.20
CA MET A 1 -25.75 -4.98 31.95
C MET A 1 -24.28 -4.72 31.69
N SER A 2 -23.68 -5.45 30.76
CA SER A 2 -22.32 -5.20 30.30
C SER A 2 -22.33 -3.94 29.45
N THR A 3 -21.66 -2.89 29.92
CA THR A 3 -21.35 -1.70 29.13
C THR A 3 -20.50 -2.16 27.94
N GLN A 4 -21.10 -2.33 26.76
CA GLN A 4 -20.33 -2.43 25.52
C GLN A 4 -19.73 -1.04 25.27
N THR A 5 -18.44 -0.91 25.53
CA THR A 5 -17.67 0.22 25.06
C THR A 5 -17.59 0.09 23.55
N VAL A 6 -18.45 0.82 22.83
CA VAL A 6 -18.36 0.93 21.36
C VAL A 6 -17.13 1.79 21.09
N GLY A 7 -15.98 1.12 20.93
CA GLY A 7 -14.72 1.76 20.64
C GLY A 7 -14.64 2.06 19.15
N LEU A 8 -14.61 3.33 18.79
CA LEU A 8 -14.31 3.78 17.44
C LEU A 8 -13.01 3.13 16.94
N SER A 9 -13.03 2.56 15.74
CA SER A 9 -11.82 2.02 15.09
C SER A 9 -10.78 3.13 14.95
N SER A 10 -9.63 2.95 15.60
CA SER A 10 -8.51 3.90 15.50
C SER A 10 -8.02 4.02 14.04
N PRO A 11 -7.53 5.20 13.58
CA PRO A 11 -7.02 5.42 12.22
C PRO A 11 -5.99 4.39 11.73
N VAL A 12 -5.30 3.74 12.66
CA VAL A 12 -4.36 2.64 12.41
C VAL A 12 -5.01 1.41 11.75
N TYR A 13 -6.26 1.10 12.07
CA TYR A 13 -7.02 0.01 11.44
C TYR A 13 -7.46 0.38 10.03
N GLN A 14 -7.76 1.66 9.79
CA GLN A 14 -8.00 2.15 8.44
C GLN A 14 -6.75 2.00 7.57
N PHE A 15 -5.57 2.33 8.09
CA PHE A 15 -4.32 2.16 7.36
C PHE A 15 -4.01 0.69 7.05
N GLN A 16 -4.21 -0.23 8.00
CA GLN A 16 -4.08 -1.67 7.75
C GLN A 16 -5.00 -2.15 6.61
N ARG A 17 -6.25 -1.65 6.56
CA ARG A 17 -7.16 -1.96 5.46
C ARG A 17 -6.66 -1.37 4.13
N VAL A 18 -6.14 -0.15 4.13
CA VAL A 18 -5.52 0.42 2.91
C VAL A 18 -4.38 -0.49 2.43
N LEU A 19 -3.51 -0.98 3.31
CA LEU A 19 -2.47 -1.96 2.95
C LEU A 19 -3.05 -3.22 2.32
N ALA A 20 -4.09 -3.81 2.93
CA ALA A 20 -4.73 -5.02 2.44
C ALA A 20 -5.44 -4.84 1.09
N TYR A 21 -6.10 -3.69 0.88
CA TYR A 21 -6.81 -3.36 -0.36
C TYR A 21 -5.89 -2.80 -1.46
N THR A 22 -4.61 -2.58 -1.19
CA THR A 22 -3.61 -2.16 -2.17
C THR A 22 -2.61 -3.28 -2.43
N LEU A 23 -1.62 -3.46 -1.54
CA LEU A 23 -0.59 -4.49 -1.66
C LEU A 23 -1.19 -5.90 -1.61
N GLY A 24 -2.14 -6.13 -0.69
CA GLY A 24 -2.78 -7.44 -0.50
C GLY A 24 -3.68 -7.89 -1.66
N GLN A 25 -3.88 -7.06 -2.69
CA GLN A 25 -4.54 -7.48 -3.94
C GLN A 25 -3.59 -8.24 -4.86
N SER A 26 -2.27 -8.15 -4.66
CA SER A 26 -1.33 -9.05 -5.34
C SER A 26 -1.47 -10.46 -4.75
N ALA A 27 -1.64 -11.47 -5.61
CA ALA A 27 -1.69 -12.87 -5.18
C ALA A 27 -0.40 -13.33 -4.46
N SER A 28 0.69 -12.60 -4.60
CA SER A 28 1.98 -12.87 -3.97
C SER A 28 2.14 -12.20 -2.60
N VAL A 29 1.12 -11.48 -2.10
CA VAL A 29 1.22 -10.66 -0.88
C VAL A 29 0.02 -10.88 0.03
N ILE A 30 0.32 -11.15 1.30
CA ILE A 30 -0.67 -11.28 2.37
C ILE A 30 -0.39 -10.18 3.38
N VAL A 31 -1.41 -9.39 3.73
CA VAL A 31 -1.31 -8.36 4.77
C VAL A 31 -1.96 -8.89 6.04
N SER A 32 -1.21 -8.92 7.14
CA SER A 32 -1.74 -9.37 8.43
C SER A 32 -2.70 -8.34 9.03
N ASP A 33 -3.43 -8.76 10.05
CA ASP A 33 -4.08 -7.82 10.95
C ASP A 33 -3.05 -6.96 11.69
N LEU A 34 -3.52 -5.82 12.21
CA LEU A 34 -2.73 -4.93 13.03
C LEU A 34 -2.48 -5.58 14.40
N ASP A 35 -1.21 -5.70 14.78
CA ASP A 35 -0.86 -6.00 16.16
C ASP A 35 -1.04 -4.74 17.01
N SER A 36 -2.12 -4.69 17.79
CA SER A 36 -2.45 -3.56 18.64
C SER A 36 -1.47 -3.32 19.79
N SER A 37 -0.62 -4.31 20.12
CA SER A 37 0.39 -4.17 21.19
C SER A 37 1.63 -3.42 20.71
N THR A 38 1.99 -3.59 19.43
CA THR A 38 3.19 -3.00 18.83
C THR A 38 2.88 -1.95 17.74
N ASN A 39 1.60 -1.78 17.37
CA ASN A 39 1.15 -1.02 16.21
C ASN A 39 1.89 -1.42 14.93
N THR A 40 2.08 -2.72 14.72
CA THR A 40 2.79 -3.24 13.55
C THR A 40 1.86 -4.01 12.63
N VAL A 41 2.02 -3.82 11.32
CA VAL A 41 1.38 -4.63 10.28
C VAL A 41 2.46 -5.43 9.56
N ASN A 42 2.25 -6.75 9.44
CA ASN A 42 3.14 -7.60 8.66
C ASN A 42 2.63 -7.74 7.22
N VAL A 43 3.50 -7.52 6.25
CA VAL A 43 3.26 -7.79 4.84
C VAL A 43 4.09 -9.01 4.45
N ILE A 44 3.43 -10.14 4.29
CA ILE A 44 4.05 -11.45 4.02
C ILE A 44 4.02 -11.69 2.52
N ALA A 45 5.20 -11.79 1.92
CA ALA A 45 5.37 -12.08 0.51
C ALA A 45 5.56 -13.58 0.26
N SER A 46 5.12 -14.08 -0.89
CA SER A 46 5.24 -15.48 -1.28
C SER A 46 6.68 -15.93 -1.53
N SER A 47 7.61 -15.00 -1.71
CA SER A 47 9.03 -15.30 -1.95
C SER A 47 9.95 -14.23 -1.34
N ALA A 48 11.21 -14.60 -1.10
CA ALA A 48 12.25 -13.69 -0.63
C ALA A 48 12.49 -12.52 -1.62
N ALA A 49 12.44 -12.78 -2.93
CA ALA A 49 12.61 -11.73 -3.94
C ALA A 49 11.48 -10.70 -3.88
N THR A 50 10.22 -11.16 -3.76
CA THR A 50 9.06 -10.29 -3.60
C THR A 50 9.13 -9.52 -2.27
N ALA A 51 9.59 -10.15 -1.18
CA ALA A 51 9.76 -9.50 0.12
C ALA A 51 10.83 -8.39 0.07
N GLN A 52 11.98 -8.65 -0.56
CA GLN A 52 13.03 -7.66 -0.76
C GLN A 52 12.53 -6.48 -1.60
N ALA A 53 11.82 -6.77 -2.69
CA ALA A 53 11.24 -5.75 -3.55
C ALA A 53 10.19 -4.89 -2.82
N LEU A 54 9.32 -5.52 -2.02
CA LEU A 54 8.35 -4.82 -1.17
C LEU A 54 9.02 -3.90 -0.15
N ALA A 55 10.08 -4.38 0.51
CA ALA A 55 10.82 -3.56 1.48
C ALA A 55 11.47 -2.32 0.85
N GLN A 56 11.72 -2.31 -0.46
CA GLN A 56 12.26 -1.14 -1.15
C GLN A 56 11.20 -0.11 -1.53
N ILE A 57 9.94 -0.54 -1.73
CA ILE A 57 8.89 0.35 -2.26
C ILE A 57 7.90 0.83 -1.21
N VAL A 58 7.78 0.11 -0.08
CA VAL A 58 6.79 0.40 0.96
C VAL A 58 7.39 1.35 2.01
N LYS A 59 6.58 2.28 2.53
CA LYS A 59 7.00 3.13 3.66
C LYS A 59 7.29 2.28 4.90
N PRO A 60 8.35 2.58 5.67
CA PRO A 60 8.64 1.85 6.90
C PRO A 60 7.60 2.08 8.00
N GLU A 61 7.02 3.27 8.04
CA GLU A 61 5.99 3.63 9.00
C GLU A 61 5.04 4.68 8.45
N GLN A 62 3.82 4.73 8.99
CA GLN A 62 2.84 5.78 8.77
C GLN A 62 2.51 6.45 10.10
N SER A 63 2.64 7.78 10.15
CA SER A 63 2.32 8.57 11.34
C SER A 63 0.89 9.11 11.30
N PHE A 64 0.21 9.05 12.44
CA PHE A 64 -1.12 9.59 12.71
C PHE A 64 -1.05 10.45 13.98
N GLY A 65 -0.40 11.62 13.88
CA GLY A 65 -0.16 12.49 15.03
C GLY A 65 0.80 11.86 16.04
N ASN A 66 0.28 11.47 17.21
CA ASN A 66 1.04 10.81 18.28
C ASN A 66 1.10 9.27 18.14
N LEU A 67 0.41 8.69 17.15
CA LEU A 67 0.44 7.27 16.85
C LEU A 67 1.29 7.00 15.61
N LYS A 68 2.00 5.87 15.60
CA LYS A 68 2.77 5.38 14.45
C LYS A 68 2.41 3.93 14.18
N VAL A 69 2.23 3.59 12.91
CA VAL A 69 2.07 2.21 12.46
C VAL A 69 3.31 1.80 11.71
N ALA A 70 4.03 0.81 12.23
CA ALA A 70 5.19 0.24 11.56
C ALA A 70 4.75 -0.83 10.56
N ILE A 71 5.43 -0.89 9.41
CA ILE A 71 5.23 -1.93 8.42
C ILE A 71 6.46 -2.82 8.43
N THR A 72 6.25 -4.12 8.65
CA THR A 72 7.32 -5.12 8.56
C THR A 72 7.05 -6.02 7.36
N VAL A 73 8.02 -6.18 6.47
CA VAL A 73 7.90 -7.12 5.35
C VAL A 73 8.53 -8.45 5.74
N LYS A 74 7.87 -9.56 5.42
CA LYS A 74 8.36 -10.92 5.68
C LYS A 74 8.25 -11.76 4.42
N ASP A 75 9.07 -12.78 4.28
CA ASP A 75 8.80 -13.87 3.33
C ASP A 75 7.96 -14.98 3.98
N ILE A 76 7.52 -15.94 3.17
CA ILE A 76 6.76 -17.11 3.63
C ILE A 76 7.55 -18.01 4.60
N SER A 77 8.88 -17.91 4.60
CA SER A 77 9.78 -18.63 5.51
C SER A 77 9.95 -17.92 6.86
N GLY A 78 9.38 -16.72 7.02
CA GLY A 78 9.47 -15.92 8.24
C GLY A 78 10.69 -15.00 8.32
N ASN A 79 11.53 -14.92 7.27
CA ASN A 79 12.63 -13.97 7.22
C ASN A 79 12.09 -12.55 7.12
N THR A 80 12.64 -11.65 7.93
CA THR A 80 12.17 -10.27 8.01
C THR A 80 13.04 -9.36 7.15
N TYR A 81 12.37 -8.54 6.34
CA TYR A 81 12.95 -7.50 5.50
C TYR A 81 12.39 -6.16 5.98
N GLN A 82 13.25 -5.32 6.54
CA GLN A 82 12.82 -4.02 7.02
C GLN A 82 12.69 -3.05 5.85
N PRO A 83 11.55 -2.37 5.67
CA PRO A 83 11.49 -1.32 4.68
C PRO A 83 12.48 -0.22 5.05
N THR A 84 13.22 0.27 4.06
CA THR A 84 14.17 1.36 4.27
C THR A 84 13.91 2.46 3.25
N GLN A 85 13.93 3.72 3.70
CA GLN A 85 13.93 4.87 2.78
C GLN A 85 15.32 5.14 2.20
N SER A 86 16.06 4.07 1.89
CA SER A 86 17.35 4.21 1.21
C SER A 86 17.09 4.79 -0.18
N SER A 87 17.91 5.74 -0.62
CA SER A 87 17.79 6.31 -1.97
C SER A 87 18.14 5.25 -3.01
N CYS A 88 17.12 4.55 -3.53
CA CYS A 88 17.28 3.66 -4.67
C CYS A 88 17.27 4.47 -5.97
N THR A 89 17.89 3.93 -7.02
CA THR A 89 17.78 4.52 -8.35
C THR A 89 16.35 4.32 -8.89
N THR A 90 15.90 5.23 -9.76
CA THR A 90 14.59 5.13 -10.40
C THR A 90 14.37 3.78 -11.07
N ASP A 91 15.36 3.24 -11.78
CA ASP A 91 15.26 1.93 -12.43
C ASP A 91 15.11 0.78 -11.42
N THR A 92 15.86 0.83 -10.31
CA THR A 92 15.74 -0.15 -9.23
C THR A 92 14.33 -0.12 -8.63
N LEU A 93 13.76 1.07 -8.43
CA LEU A 93 12.41 1.22 -7.91
C LEU A 93 11.35 0.66 -8.87
N VAL A 94 11.48 0.91 -10.17
CA VAL A 94 10.57 0.38 -11.19
C VAL A 94 10.61 -1.15 -11.18
N GLU A 95 11.79 -1.76 -11.20
CA GLU A 95 11.93 -3.22 -11.19
C GLU A 95 11.46 -3.86 -9.88
N SER A 96 11.73 -3.21 -8.75
CA SER A 96 11.19 -3.63 -7.45
C SER A 96 9.68 -3.52 -7.40
N ALA A 97 9.07 -2.46 -7.92
CA ALA A 97 7.62 -2.33 -7.98
C ALA A 97 6.98 -3.39 -8.89
N LYS A 98 7.56 -3.68 -10.06
CA LYS A 98 7.10 -4.77 -10.94
C LYS A 98 7.15 -6.14 -10.25
N THR A 99 8.23 -6.40 -9.49
CA THR A 99 8.41 -7.66 -8.78
C THR A 99 7.47 -7.79 -7.58
N ALA A 100 7.33 -6.73 -6.81
CA ALA A 100 6.53 -6.67 -5.59
C ALA A 100 5.02 -6.71 -5.85
N LEU A 101 4.56 -6.04 -6.91
CA LEU A 101 3.16 -5.87 -7.25
C LEU A 101 2.75 -6.74 -8.44
N ILE A 102 3.50 -7.81 -8.68
CA ILE A 102 3.21 -8.75 -9.77
C ILE A 102 1.77 -9.27 -9.64
N ASN A 103 1.05 -9.30 -10.76
CA ASN A 103 -0.35 -9.73 -10.83
C ASN A 103 -1.31 -8.98 -9.87
N ASN A 104 -0.96 -7.77 -9.43
CA ASN A 104 -1.90 -6.93 -8.70
C ASN A 104 -2.93 -6.36 -9.70
N PRO A 105 -4.23 -6.67 -9.57
CA PRO A 105 -5.25 -6.26 -10.54
C PRO A 105 -5.48 -4.75 -10.59
N LEU A 106 -5.02 -4.01 -9.59
CA LEU A 106 -5.12 -2.55 -9.55
C LEU A 106 -3.99 -1.88 -10.35
N ILE A 107 -2.90 -2.58 -10.65
CA ILE A 107 -1.77 -2.05 -11.39
C ILE A 107 -2.02 -2.21 -12.89
N PHE A 108 -2.01 -1.09 -13.61
CA PHE A 108 -2.03 -1.10 -15.07
C PHE A 108 -0.61 -1.25 -15.63
N ASP A 109 0.34 -0.46 -15.12
CA ASP A 109 1.72 -0.44 -15.59
C ASP A 109 2.67 0.16 -14.53
N VAL A 110 3.95 -0.19 -14.61
CA VAL A 110 5.02 0.36 -13.77
C VAL A 110 6.20 0.73 -14.67
N ARG A 111 6.52 2.02 -14.73
CA ARG A 111 7.51 2.56 -15.68
C ARG A 111 8.15 3.84 -15.17
N THR A 112 9.26 4.22 -15.77
CA THR A 112 9.84 5.55 -15.54
C THR A 112 8.98 6.62 -16.20
N VAL A 113 8.67 7.68 -15.45
CA VAL A 113 7.90 8.83 -15.94
C VAL A 113 8.65 10.12 -15.68
N THR A 114 8.35 11.15 -16.48
CA THR A 114 8.88 12.50 -16.27
C THR A 114 7.89 13.28 -15.39
N ASP A 115 8.37 13.81 -14.27
CA ASP A 115 7.55 14.67 -13.40
C ASP A 115 7.36 16.08 -13.99
N PHE A 116 6.54 16.91 -13.32
CA PHE A 116 6.30 18.30 -13.75
C PHE A 116 7.57 19.17 -13.75
N SER A 117 8.63 18.76 -13.05
CA SER A 117 9.93 19.44 -13.02
C SER A 117 10.90 18.97 -14.11
N GLY A 118 10.51 17.98 -14.93
CA GLY A 118 11.35 17.40 -15.97
C GLY A 118 12.27 16.27 -15.48
N LYS A 119 12.13 15.83 -14.23
CA LYS A 119 12.95 14.77 -13.62
C LYS A 119 12.34 13.40 -13.88
N LEU A 120 13.19 12.41 -14.16
CA LEU A 120 12.79 11.01 -14.25
C LEU A 120 12.55 10.41 -12.87
N VAL A 121 11.34 9.92 -12.65
CA VAL A 121 10.87 9.31 -11.39
C VAL A 121 10.19 7.97 -11.66
N ALA A 122 10.10 7.12 -10.64
CA ALA A 122 9.43 5.84 -10.76
C ALA A 122 7.92 6.07 -10.77
N GLY A 123 7.25 5.63 -11.83
CA GLY A 123 5.82 5.80 -12.03
C GLY A 123 5.06 4.50 -11.85
N ILE A 124 3.91 4.57 -11.17
CA ILE A 124 2.96 3.46 -11.07
C ILE A 124 1.62 3.95 -11.60
N SER A 125 1.19 3.32 -12.69
CA SER A 125 -0.10 3.54 -13.32
C SER A 125 -1.13 2.59 -12.72
N ILE A 126 -2.24 3.14 -12.23
CA ILE A 126 -3.31 2.43 -11.54
C ILE A 126 -4.55 2.39 -12.41
N VAL A 127 -5.23 1.25 -12.44
CA VAL A 127 -6.58 1.14 -13.00
C VAL A 127 -7.52 1.94 -12.10
N PRO A 128 -8.27 2.95 -12.61
CA PRO A 128 -9.10 3.84 -11.81
C PRO A 128 -10.24 3.08 -11.13
N THR A 129 -9.95 2.57 -9.94
CA THR A 129 -10.82 1.69 -9.18
C THR A 129 -11.04 2.30 -7.81
N ALA A 130 -12.29 2.34 -7.36
CA ALA A 130 -12.62 2.71 -6.00
C ALA A 130 -12.38 1.49 -5.09
N ILE A 131 -11.55 1.66 -4.06
CA ILE A 131 -11.46 0.71 -2.95
C ILE A 131 -12.45 1.16 -1.87
N GLN A 132 -13.26 0.23 -1.40
CA GLN A 132 -14.22 0.48 -0.33
C GLN A 132 -14.02 -0.55 0.77
N PHE A 133 -13.95 -0.08 2.00
CA PHE A 133 -13.85 -0.93 3.17
C PHE A 133 -14.63 -0.32 4.32
N TRP A 134 -15.08 -1.17 5.23
CA TRP A 134 -15.82 -0.71 6.40
C TRP A 134 -14.96 0.26 7.21
N ASN A 135 -15.57 1.31 7.74
CA ASN A 135 -14.94 2.25 8.64
C ASN A 135 -15.91 2.61 9.75
N ASP A 136 -15.43 2.53 10.98
CA ASP A 136 -16.17 2.88 12.17
C ASP A 136 -16.12 4.39 12.41
N ASN A 137 -16.53 5.15 11.40
CA ASN A 137 -16.68 6.58 11.52
C ASN A 137 -18.16 6.89 11.82
N LEU A 138 -18.45 7.27 13.06
CA LEU A 138 -19.82 7.62 13.50
C LEU A 138 -20.42 8.81 12.72
N ALA A 139 -19.59 9.68 12.14
CA ALA A 139 -20.05 10.77 11.29
C ALA A 139 -20.37 10.32 9.86
N ASN A 140 -20.07 9.07 9.51
CA ASN A 140 -20.41 8.47 8.23
C ASN A 140 -21.57 7.48 8.43
N PRO A 141 -22.81 7.86 8.08
CA PRO A 141 -23.99 7.02 8.30
C PRO A 141 -23.95 5.69 7.52
N SER A 142 -23.12 5.61 6.48
CA SER A 142 -22.92 4.39 5.69
C SER A 142 -21.81 3.50 6.24
N SER A 143 -21.01 3.96 7.21
CA SER A 143 -19.91 3.21 7.84
C SER A 143 -18.89 2.61 6.83
N PHE A 144 -18.71 3.22 5.67
CA PHE A 144 -17.73 2.80 4.66
C PHE A 144 -16.79 3.94 4.31
N THR A 145 -15.49 3.68 4.34
CA THR A 145 -14.52 4.56 3.67
C THR A 145 -14.41 4.13 2.22
N THR A 146 -14.52 5.10 1.32
CA THR A 146 -14.23 4.93 -0.11
C THR A 146 -13.03 5.79 -0.47
N LEU A 147 -12.04 5.18 -1.11
CA LEU A 147 -10.82 5.83 -1.59
C LEU A 147 -10.58 5.41 -3.04
N LEU A 148 -9.90 6.25 -3.82
CA LEU A 148 -9.32 5.80 -5.08
C LEU A 148 -8.12 4.90 -4.77
N ALA A 149 -7.95 3.84 -5.56
CA ALA A 149 -6.79 2.93 -5.43
C ALA A 149 -5.47 3.70 -5.50
N GLU A 150 -5.38 4.71 -6.37
CA GLU A 150 -4.25 5.67 -6.46
C GLU A 150 -3.89 6.26 -5.10
N ASN A 151 -4.85 6.89 -4.41
CA ASN A 151 -4.64 7.49 -3.09
C ASN A 151 -4.26 6.44 -2.02
N GLY A 152 -4.70 5.19 -2.20
CA GLY A 152 -4.28 4.07 -1.36
C GLY A 152 -2.80 3.74 -1.54
N PHE A 153 -2.35 3.62 -2.80
CA PHE A 153 -0.95 3.37 -3.11
C PHE A 153 -0.04 4.53 -2.71
N GLU A 154 -0.46 5.79 -2.87
CA GLU A 154 0.30 6.95 -2.39
C GLU A 154 0.51 6.96 -0.86
N GLN A 155 -0.46 6.44 -0.11
CA GLN A 155 -0.33 6.29 1.34
C GLN A 155 0.69 5.23 1.72
N VAL A 156 0.76 4.14 0.97
CA VAL A 156 1.55 2.94 1.32
C VAL A 156 2.98 3.00 0.77
N LEU A 157 3.16 3.50 -0.44
CA LEU A 157 4.45 3.53 -1.14
C LEU A 157 5.30 4.72 -0.71
N ILE A 158 6.62 4.57 -0.82
CA ILE A 158 7.56 5.67 -0.57
C ILE A 158 7.32 6.85 -1.52
N GLU A 159 7.67 8.05 -1.06
CA GLU A 159 7.43 9.32 -1.78
C GLU A 159 8.19 9.46 -3.11
N GLN A 160 9.13 8.55 -3.38
CA GLN A 160 9.88 8.52 -4.65
C GLN A 160 9.04 8.00 -5.82
N PHE A 161 7.89 7.38 -5.54
CA PHE A 161 6.95 6.97 -6.58
C PHE A 161 5.99 8.10 -6.92
N LYS A 162 5.78 8.30 -8.22
CA LYS A 162 4.64 9.02 -8.74
C LYS A 162 3.54 8.02 -9.06
N VAL A 163 2.48 8.01 -8.26
CA VAL A 163 1.28 7.22 -8.54
C VAL A 163 0.32 8.09 -9.36
N PHE A 164 -0.35 7.49 -10.33
CA PHE A 164 -1.37 8.15 -11.14
C PHE A 164 -2.34 7.12 -11.72
N SER A 165 -3.58 7.51 -11.93
CA SER A 165 -4.57 6.66 -12.61
C SER A 165 -4.51 6.83 -14.13
N GLU A 166 -4.49 5.73 -14.88
CA GLU A 166 -4.69 5.74 -16.33
C GLU A 166 -5.95 4.96 -16.70
N GLY A 167 -6.89 5.65 -17.36
CA GLY A 167 -8.02 4.97 -17.98
C GLY A 167 -7.54 4.15 -19.17
N LYS A 168 -8.04 2.91 -19.30
CA LYS A 168 -7.89 2.16 -20.55
C LYS A 168 -8.62 2.94 -21.64
N HIS A 169 -7.91 3.62 -22.53
CA HIS A 169 -8.52 4.16 -23.74
C HIS A 169 -9.12 2.99 -24.52
N ILE A 170 -10.45 2.93 -24.59
CA ILE A 170 -11.15 2.10 -25.57
C ILE A 170 -10.95 2.80 -26.90
N GLY A 171 -9.80 2.56 -27.54
CA GLY A 171 -9.62 2.89 -28.95
C GLY A 171 -10.55 1.99 -29.75
N ASN A 172 -11.44 2.59 -30.54
CA ASN A 172 -12.19 1.87 -31.55
C ASN A 172 -11.19 1.18 -32.50
N ASN A 173 -11.44 -0.10 -32.76
CA ASN A 173 -10.79 -0.87 -33.83
C ASN A 173 -10.82 -0.15 -35.17
#